data_AF-S7TGI7-F1
#
_entry.id   AF-S7TGI7-F1
#
_cell.length_a   1.000
_cell.length_b   1.000
_cell.length_c   1.000
_cell.angle_alpha   90.00
_cell.angle_beta   90.00
_cell.angle_gamma   90.00
#
_symmetry.space_group_name_H-M   'P 1'
#
loop_
_entity.id
_entity.type
_entity.pdbx_description
1 polymer ?
#
loop_
_entity_poly.entity_id
_entity_poly.type
_entity_poly.pdbx_seq_one_letter_code
_entity_poly.pdbx_strand_id
1 'polypeptide(L)'
;MTRPARSRIGYLVALMIAVALAFYLSGKFFQPDEEEPTPKEPASEAVPQAPPAVTLPEPTEPATSVEETPAVAEKEPEPWVEDNMIPARFMRDLARYGVSRFHPAGTRENPGEMPMNTLTYGLLNARFGLDRNAFGQVQTGGADAMRRRILGYVFQPGFVAYLYGHYADRFIEEVRAAVNEAEREYRSGQGFAKQALRPADAAVMLSGNAVLARDGAKVFAAVAANRSIVTRVHDAQVAARAVAGAYESMWARTRDGAAPPSEAEAEVRRAIEAREAARMAVVRAVRQETGHLSIDDGEVFFLAAWAGRRATTPGQAQGVGELGEVLSNLADRLDVLAAEY
;
A
#
# COMPACT_ATOMS: atom_id res chain seq x y z
N MET A 1 -0.01 -50.95 13.24
CA MET A 1 -0.90 -50.43 14.30
C MET A 1 -0.35 -49.09 14.80
N THR A 2 -1.27 -48.23 15.19
CA THR A 2 -1.22 -46.76 15.27
C THR A 2 -0.58 -46.20 16.54
N ARG A 3 0.08 -45.03 16.43
CA ARG A 3 0.47 -44.14 17.55
C ARG A 3 -0.77 -43.46 18.17
N PRO A 4 -0.64 -42.89 19.39
CA PRO A 4 -0.87 -41.44 19.52
C PRO A 4 0.23 -40.78 20.38
N ALA A 5 0.92 -39.72 19.89
CA ALA A 5 0.47 -38.32 19.80
C ALA A 5 0.41 -37.59 21.17
N ARG A 6 1.58 -37.26 21.73
CA ARG A 6 1.71 -36.31 22.86
C ARG A 6 2.68 -35.14 22.64
N SER A 7 3.20 -34.94 21.42
CA SER A 7 4.07 -33.78 21.12
C SER A 7 3.45 -32.75 20.17
N ARG A 8 2.15 -32.80 19.87
CA ARG A 8 1.49 -31.84 18.96
C ARG A 8 0.72 -30.70 19.65
N ILE A 9 0.49 -30.78 20.96
CA ILE A 9 -0.22 -29.73 21.71
C ILE A 9 0.74 -28.59 22.10
N GLY A 10 2.00 -28.89 22.42
CA GLY A 10 3.01 -27.85 22.69
C GLY A 10 3.30 -26.96 21.48
N TYR A 11 3.27 -27.52 20.27
CA TYR A 11 3.46 -26.74 19.03
C TYR A 11 2.21 -25.95 18.64
N LEU A 12 1.00 -26.41 18.96
CA LEU A 12 -0.22 -25.63 18.73
C LEU A 12 -0.35 -24.47 19.72
N VAL A 13 0.11 -24.63 20.97
CA VAL A 13 0.18 -23.53 21.95
C VAL A 13 1.31 -22.56 21.60
N ALA A 14 2.49 -23.03 21.18
CA ALA A 14 3.56 -22.16 20.70
C ALA A 14 3.21 -21.45 19.37
N LEU A 15 2.43 -22.08 18.49
CA LEU A 15 1.94 -21.48 17.24
C LEU A 15 0.80 -20.50 17.50
N MET A 16 -0.12 -20.77 18.43
CA MET A 16 -1.13 -19.81 18.89
C MET A 16 -0.50 -18.62 19.62
N ILE A 17 0.55 -18.85 20.44
CA ILE A 17 1.35 -17.78 21.04
C ILE A 17 2.12 -17.03 19.95
N ALA A 18 2.67 -17.67 18.92
CA ALA A 18 3.32 -16.99 17.79
C ALA A 18 2.34 -16.22 16.89
N VAL A 19 1.11 -16.71 16.71
CA VAL A 19 0.03 -16.01 15.98
C VAL A 19 -0.52 -14.85 16.82
N ALA A 20 -0.66 -15.01 18.13
CA ALA A 20 -1.00 -13.93 19.07
C ALA A 20 0.15 -12.91 19.19
N LEU A 21 1.42 -13.33 19.15
CA LEU A 21 2.59 -12.46 19.16
C LEU A 21 2.76 -11.75 17.80
N ALA A 22 2.37 -12.38 16.69
CA ALA A 22 2.31 -11.74 15.37
C ALA A 22 1.17 -10.70 15.28
N PHE A 23 0.03 -10.94 15.93
CA PHE A 23 -1.02 -9.93 16.12
C PHE A 23 -0.60 -8.81 17.07
N TYR A 24 0.13 -9.14 18.14
CA TYR A 24 0.70 -8.18 19.10
C TYR A 24 1.81 -7.30 18.49
N LEU A 25 2.64 -7.85 17.60
CA LEU A 25 3.67 -7.09 16.87
C LEU A 25 3.10 -6.28 15.70
N SER A 26 1.92 -6.63 15.18
CA SER A 26 1.11 -5.72 14.37
C SER A 26 0.61 -4.52 15.19
N GLY A 27 0.54 -4.69 16.52
CA GLY A 27 0.31 -3.65 17.51
C GLY A 27 1.57 -2.88 17.95
N LYS A 28 2.78 -3.20 17.49
CA LYS A 28 3.99 -2.39 17.79
C LYS A 28 4.13 -1.10 16.96
N PHE A 29 3.08 -0.72 16.23
CA PHE A 29 2.87 0.67 15.78
C PHE A 29 2.14 1.54 16.83
N PHE A 30 2.09 1.09 18.10
CA PHE A 30 1.44 1.74 19.23
C PHE A 30 2.38 2.16 20.37
N GLN A 31 3.53 2.75 20.04
CA GLN A 31 4.23 3.69 20.93
C GLN A 31 4.63 4.91 20.09
N PRO A 32 4.29 6.16 20.47
CA PRO A 32 5.20 7.26 20.22
C PRO A 32 6.45 6.97 21.07
N ASP A 33 7.64 7.19 20.51
CA ASP A 33 8.83 7.30 21.35
C ASP A 33 8.56 8.45 22.35
N GLU A 34 8.39 8.10 23.63
CA GLU A 34 8.61 9.05 24.72
C GLU A 34 10.12 9.35 24.71
N GLU A 35 10.50 10.48 24.10
CA GLU A 35 11.77 11.10 24.40
C GLU A 35 11.73 11.61 25.84
N GLU A 36 12.27 10.83 26.78
CA GLU A 36 12.81 11.41 28.01
C GLU A 36 14.08 12.20 27.68
N PRO A 37 14.21 13.43 28.18
CA PRO A 37 15.26 14.35 27.77
C PRO A 37 16.58 13.94 28.41
N THR A 38 17.54 13.52 27.60
CA THR A 38 18.94 13.45 28.06
C THR A 38 19.71 14.73 27.71
N PRO A 39 20.65 15.14 28.57
CA PRO A 39 20.95 16.55 28.80
C PRO A 39 21.79 17.20 27.69
N LYS A 40 21.50 18.48 27.43
CA LYS A 40 22.35 19.37 26.64
C LYS A 40 23.72 19.56 27.31
N GLU A 41 24.78 19.30 26.56
CA GLU A 41 26.08 19.97 26.71
C GLU A 41 26.85 19.95 25.37
N PRO A 42 27.77 20.88 25.13
CA PRO A 42 27.48 22.09 24.36
C PRO A 42 28.14 22.09 22.98
N ALA A 43 27.78 23.12 22.23
CA ALA A 43 28.26 23.45 20.89
C ALA A 43 29.76 23.21 20.68
N SER A 44 30.09 22.44 19.65
CA SER A 44 31.36 22.56 18.95
C SER A 44 31.08 23.18 17.59
N GLU A 45 31.63 24.38 17.40
CA GLU A 45 31.58 25.17 16.18
C GLU A 45 32.09 24.35 14.98
N ALA A 46 31.20 24.09 14.03
CA ALA A 46 31.59 23.69 12.68
C ALA A 46 31.25 24.86 11.74
N VAL A 47 32.32 25.46 11.22
CA VAL A 47 32.40 26.59 10.30
C VAL A 47 31.44 26.43 9.11
N PRO A 48 30.70 27.48 8.69
CA PRO A 48 29.83 27.41 7.53
C PRO A 48 30.64 27.23 6.24
N GLN A 49 30.49 26.09 5.56
CA GLN A 49 30.91 25.99 4.16
C GLN A 49 29.83 26.64 3.27
N ALA A 50 30.25 27.70 2.59
CA ALA A 50 29.45 28.44 1.64
C ALA A 50 29.03 27.57 0.44
N PRO A 51 27.83 27.79 -0.14
CA PRO A 51 27.39 27.12 -1.36
C PRO A 51 28.29 27.49 -2.55
N PRO A 52 28.45 26.60 -3.55
CA PRO A 52 29.21 26.92 -4.75
C PRO A 52 28.57 28.10 -5.49
N ALA A 53 29.41 29.06 -5.85
CA ALA A 53 29.05 30.31 -6.50
C ALA A 53 28.34 30.05 -7.84
N VAL A 54 27.15 30.63 -7.99
CA VAL A 54 26.49 30.83 -9.28
C VAL A 54 27.19 31.99 -9.97
N THR A 55 27.93 31.71 -11.04
CA THR A 55 28.47 32.73 -11.92
C THR A 55 27.34 33.26 -12.81
N LEU A 56 26.87 34.47 -12.53
CA LEU A 56 26.08 35.26 -13.47
C LEU A 56 27.03 35.88 -14.52
N PRO A 57 26.78 35.73 -15.83
CA PRO A 57 27.47 36.52 -16.84
C PRO A 57 26.84 37.93 -16.93
N GLU A 58 27.68 38.97 -16.86
CA GLU A 58 27.33 40.37 -17.16
C GLU A 58 27.24 40.61 -18.68
N PRO A 59 26.51 41.68 -19.11
CA PRO A 59 25.92 41.81 -20.43
C PRO A 59 26.89 42.37 -21.49
N THR A 60 26.72 41.94 -22.73
CA THR A 60 27.27 42.63 -23.90
C THR A 60 26.17 42.77 -24.97
N GLU A 61 25.73 44.00 -25.22
CA GLU A 61 24.95 44.38 -26.40
C GLU A 61 25.88 44.73 -27.59
N PRO A 62 25.37 45.03 -28.80
CA PRO A 62 24.78 44.08 -29.74
C PRO A 62 25.46 44.16 -31.12
N ALA A 63 25.48 43.06 -31.88
CA ALA A 63 25.81 43.11 -33.31
C ALA A 63 25.04 42.06 -34.11
N THR A 64 23.97 42.54 -34.74
CA THR A 64 23.42 42.22 -36.07
C THR A 64 23.74 40.86 -36.71
N SER A 65 22.68 40.03 -36.76
CA SER A 65 22.22 39.17 -37.85
C SER A 65 23.22 38.36 -38.69
N VAL A 66 23.19 37.03 -38.52
CA VAL A 66 22.79 36.10 -39.59
C VAL A 66 21.93 35.00 -38.96
N GLU A 67 20.74 34.82 -39.48
CA GLU A 67 19.75 33.81 -39.10
C GLU A 67 20.18 32.46 -39.70
N GLU A 68 20.94 31.68 -38.95
CA GLU A 68 21.09 30.23 -39.19
C GLU A 68 20.20 29.51 -38.18
N THR A 69 19.08 28.99 -38.68
CA THR A 69 18.20 28.08 -37.95
C THR A 69 19.04 26.93 -37.38
N PRO A 70 19.19 26.77 -36.06
CA PRO A 70 19.84 25.59 -35.53
C PRO A 70 18.91 24.42 -35.84
N ALA A 71 19.41 23.47 -36.64
CA ALA A 71 18.81 22.16 -36.72
C ALA A 71 18.62 21.67 -35.28
N VAL A 72 17.36 21.45 -34.89
CA VAL A 72 17.02 20.80 -33.63
C VAL A 72 17.65 19.43 -33.70
N ALA A 73 18.85 19.30 -33.12
CA ALA A 73 19.46 18.02 -32.87
C ALA A 73 18.44 17.26 -32.02
N GLU A 74 17.84 16.25 -32.63
CA GLU A 74 16.97 15.30 -31.98
C GLU A 74 17.76 14.75 -30.81
N LYS A 75 17.47 15.29 -29.62
CA LYS A 75 18.15 14.91 -28.39
C LYS A 75 17.79 13.44 -28.20
N GLU A 76 18.73 12.54 -28.47
CA GLU A 76 18.55 11.13 -28.16
C GLU A 76 18.02 11.04 -26.72
N PRO A 77 16.91 10.32 -26.48
CA PRO A 77 16.30 10.29 -25.17
C PRO A 77 17.35 9.83 -24.16
N GLU A 78 17.58 10.63 -23.13
CA GLU A 78 18.55 10.29 -22.09
C GLU A 78 18.22 8.89 -21.55
N PRO A 79 19.24 8.02 -21.39
CA PRO A 79 19.02 6.65 -20.98
C PRO A 79 18.32 6.64 -19.61
N TRP A 80 17.20 5.94 -19.53
CA TRP A 80 16.43 5.81 -18.30
C TRP A 80 17.32 5.28 -17.17
N VAL A 81 17.31 5.98 -16.03
CA VAL A 81 18.08 5.61 -14.83
C VAL A 81 17.16 4.99 -13.79
N GLU A 82 17.53 3.81 -13.30
CA GLU A 82 16.79 3.10 -12.25
C GLU A 82 16.89 3.83 -10.91
N ASP A 83 15.77 3.90 -10.17
CA ASP A 83 15.75 4.44 -8.82
C ASP A 83 16.43 3.47 -7.85
N ASN A 84 17.32 3.99 -7.01
CA ASN A 84 18.09 3.17 -6.07
C ASN A 84 17.25 2.53 -4.96
N MET A 85 16.04 3.06 -4.69
CA MET A 85 15.12 2.57 -3.66
C MET A 85 14.01 1.69 -4.25
N ILE A 86 13.52 2.02 -5.45
CA ILE A 86 12.43 1.30 -6.11
C ILE A 86 12.97 0.59 -7.35
N PRO A 87 13.32 -0.70 -7.26
CA PRO A 87 13.93 -1.40 -8.37
C PRO A 87 12.89 -1.71 -9.47
N ALA A 88 13.30 -1.74 -10.73
CA ALA A 88 12.46 -2.09 -11.88
C ALA A 88 11.79 -3.45 -11.73
N ARG A 89 12.45 -4.41 -11.06
CA ARG A 89 11.85 -5.72 -10.77
C ARG A 89 10.59 -5.64 -9.93
N PHE A 90 10.49 -4.64 -9.05
CA PHE A 90 9.29 -4.43 -8.24
C PHE A 90 8.08 -4.11 -9.12
N MET A 91 8.26 -3.26 -10.15
CA MET A 91 7.18 -2.92 -11.09
C MET A 91 6.70 -4.13 -11.89
N ARG A 92 7.65 -4.94 -12.37
CA ARG A 92 7.34 -6.21 -13.06
C ARG A 92 6.60 -7.19 -12.16
N ASP A 93 7.06 -7.37 -10.93
CA ASP A 93 6.43 -8.27 -9.97
C ASP A 93 5.03 -7.78 -9.58
N LEU A 94 4.85 -6.46 -9.43
CA LEU A 94 3.55 -5.84 -9.18
C LEU A 94 2.58 -6.07 -10.34
N ALA A 95 3.02 -5.84 -11.58
CA ALA A 95 2.24 -6.07 -12.78
C ALA A 95 1.81 -7.55 -12.88
N ARG A 96 2.77 -8.47 -12.80
CA ARG A 96 2.50 -9.93 -12.84
C ARG A 96 1.60 -10.38 -11.72
N TYR A 97 1.79 -9.86 -10.51
CA TYR A 97 0.92 -10.18 -9.39
C TYR A 97 -0.51 -9.71 -9.64
N GLY A 98 -0.69 -8.47 -10.12
CA GLY A 98 -2.00 -7.94 -10.53
C GLY A 98 -2.71 -8.84 -11.53
N VAL A 99 -2.00 -9.26 -12.59
CA VAL A 99 -2.53 -10.18 -13.60
C VAL A 99 -2.88 -11.55 -13.00
N SER A 100 -2.06 -12.07 -12.09
CA SER A 100 -2.30 -13.38 -11.47
C SER A 100 -3.53 -13.43 -10.55
N ARG A 101 -4.06 -12.28 -10.12
CA ARG A 101 -5.26 -12.20 -9.27
C ARG A 101 -6.56 -12.27 -10.06
N PHE A 102 -6.47 -12.28 -11.39
CA PHE A 102 -7.62 -12.40 -12.28
C PHE A 102 -7.85 -13.84 -12.72
N HIS A 103 -9.07 -14.31 -12.50
CA HIS A 103 -9.54 -15.64 -12.83
C HIS A 103 -10.71 -15.53 -13.82
N PRO A 104 -10.45 -15.67 -15.13
CA PRO A 104 -11.49 -15.63 -16.15
C PRO A 104 -12.55 -16.70 -15.94
N ALA A 105 -13.76 -16.45 -16.45
CA ALA A 105 -14.85 -17.42 -16.45
C ALA A 105 -14.48 -18.69 -17.26
N GLY A 106 -15.05 -19.83 -16.88
CA GLY A 106 -14.83 -21.10 -17.58
C GLY A 106 -13.37 -21.59 -17.57
N THR A 107 -12.56 -21.13 -16.62
CA THR A 107 -11.21 -21.66 -16.37
C THR A 107 -11.24 -22.72 -15.28
N ARG A 108 -10.15 -23.46 -15.10
CA ARG A 108 -10.04 -24.46 -14.02
C ARG A 108 -10.14 -23.82 -12.64
N GLU A 109 -9.51 -22.67 -12.47
CA GLU A 109 -9.49 -21.92 -11.22
C GLU A 109 -10.81 -21.18 -10.97
N ASN A 110 -11.56 -20.86 -12.03
CA ASN A 110 -12.90 -20.30 -11.94
C ASN A 110 -13.84 -20.98 -12.96
N PRO A 111 -14.44 -22.13 -12.59
CA PRO A 111 -15.36 -22.86 -13.46
C PRO A 111 -16.71 -22.19 -13.69
N GLY A 112 -16.99 -21.09 -12.99
CA GLY A 112 -18.23 -20.33 -13.08
C GLY A 112 -18.36 -19.53 -14.37
N GLU A 113 -19.50 -18.84 -14.52
CA GLU A 113 -19.87 -18.10 -15.73
C GLU A 113 -19.35 -16.66 -15.73
N MET A 114 -19.00 -16.12 -14.56
CA MET A 114 -18.55 -14.74 -14.41
C MET A 114 -17.04 -14.69 -14.09
N PRO A 115 -16.29 -13.75 -14.68
CA PRO A 115 -14.90 -13.54 -14.33
C PRO A 115 -14.79 -13.00 -12.89
N MET A 116 -13.68 -13.32 -12.22
CA MET A 116 -13.41 -12.89 -10.86
C MET A 116 -12.05 -12.21 -10.77
N ASN A 117 -12.03 -10.98 -10.28
CA ASN A 117 -10.80 -10.30 -9.88
C ASN A 117 -10.70 -10.30 -8.36
N THR A 118 -9.62 -10.86 -7.82
CA THR A 118 -9.39 -10.96 -6.38
C THR A 118 -8.33 -9.99 -5.88
N LEU A 119 -7.91 -9.03 -6.71
CA LEU A 119 -6.90 -8.04 -6.35
C LEU A 119 -7.50 -7.03 -5.34
N THR A 120 -6.80 -6.84 -4.22
CA THR A 120 -7.14 -5.80 -3.22
C THR A 120 -5.86 -5.11 -2.76
N TYR A 121 -5.94 -3.87 -2.28
CA TYR A 121 -4.86 -3.18 -1.60
C TYR A 121 -4.42 -3.91 -0.33
N GLY A 122 -5.34 -4.56 0.37
CA GLY A 122 -5.01 -5.46 1.48
C GLY A 122 -4.03 -6.56 1.06
N LEU A 123 -4.29 -7.23 -0.07
CA LEU A 123 -3.41 -8.25 -0.63
C LEU A 123 -2.11 -7.69 -1.19
N LEU A 124 -2.14 -6.53 -1.85
CA LEU A 124 -0.93 -5.83 -2.30
C LEU A 124 -0.01 -5.51 -1.11
N ASN A 125 -0.57 -4.99 -0.03
CA ASN A 125 0.17 -4.71 1.19
C ASN A 125 0.69 -5.99 1.87
N ALA A 126 -0.08 -7.08 1.86
CA ALA A 126 0.39 -8.37 2.38
C ALA A 126 1.54 -8.94 1.54
N ARG A 127 1.46 -8.84 0.21
CA ARG A 127 2.48 -9.35 -0.72
C ARG A 127 3.78 -8.55 -0.65
N PHE A 128 3.70 -7.23 -0.79
CA PHE A 128 4.87 -6.37 -0.95
C PHE A 128 5.28 -5.64 0.33
N GLY A 129 4.34 -5.44 1.26
CA GLY A 129 4.62 -4.79 2.52
C GLY A 129 5.31 -5.71 3.54
N LEU A 130 5.19 -7.03 3.42
CA LEU A 130 5.79 -8.00 4.36
C LEU A 130 7.06 -8.67 3.80
N ASP A 131 7.31 -8.56 2.51
CA ASP A 131 8.49 -9.14 1.87
C ASP A 131 9.74 -8.29 2.10
N ARG A 132 10.72 -8.89 2.78
CA ARG A 132 12.01 -8.27 3.09
C ARG A 132 12.95 -8.11 1.88
N ASN A 133 12.54 -8.60 0.71
CA ASN A 133 13.34 -8.56 -0.52
C ASN A 133 12.65 -7.83 -1.67
N ALA A 134 11.40 -7.37 -1.48
CA ALA A 134 10.60 -6.73 -2.53
C ALA A 134 11.27 -5.50 -3.17
N PHE A 135 12.15 -4.80 -2.43
CA PHE A 135 12.72 -3.51 -2.83
C PHE A 135 14.24 -3.51 -2.90
N GLY A 136 14.86 -4.51 -3.50
CA GLY A 136 16.28 -4.39 -3.86
C GLY A 136 17.24 -4.84 -2.76
N GLN A 137 16.98 -4.43 -1.53
CA GLN A 137 17.98 -4.33 -0.46
C GLN A 137 17.58 -5.15 0.77
N VAL A 138 18.45 -6.07 1.19
CA VAL A 138 18.29 -6.79 2.45
C VAL A 138 18.61 -5.81 3.60
N GLN A 139 17.58 -5.34 4.30
CA GLN A 139 17.75 -4.41 5.42
C GLN A 139 17.99 -5.16 6.74
N THR A 140 18.99 -4.74 7.49
CA THR A 140 19.14 -5.07 8.91
C THR A 140 17.98 -4.44 9.68
N GLY A 141 17.14 -5.26 10.34
CA GLY A 141 15.93 -4.80 11.04
C GLY A 141 14.60 -5.34 10.48
N GLY A 142 14.64 -6.14 9.41
CA GLY A 142 13.45 -6.87 8.92
C GLY A 142 12.45 -5.99 8.15
N ALA A 143 11.23 -6.50 7.98
CA ALA A 143 10.22 -5.90 7.09
C ALA A 143 9.78 -4.49 7.54
N ASP A 144 9.72 -4.23 8.85
CA ASP A 144 9.27 -2.94 9.36
C ASP A 144 10.28 -1.82 9.14
N ALA A 145 11.58 -2.11 9.30
CA ALA A 145 12.64 -1.16 9.01
C ALA A 145 12.64 -0.79 7.52
N MET A 146 12.49 -1.77 6.64
CA MET A 146 12.37 -1.52 5.21
C MET A 146 11.12 -0.69 4.88
N ARG A 147 9.96 -1.02 5.45
CA ARG A 147 8.73 -0.27 5.22
C ARG A 147 8.88 1.20 5.63
N ARG A 148 9.43 1.48 6.81
CA ARG A 148 9.68 2.87 7.25
C ARG A 148 10.60 3.61 6.29
N ARG A 149 11.67 2.98 5.82
CA ARG A 149 12.63 3.57 4.87
C ARG A 149 11.96 3.92 3.55
N ILE A 150 11.25 2.98 2.93
CA ILE A 150 10.60 3.20 1.64
C ILE A 150 9.50 4.25 1.74
N LEU A 151 8.66 4.17 2.78
CA LEU A 151 7.61 5.18 2.96
C LEU A 151 8.20 6.55 3.29
N GLY A 152 9.28 6.61 4.06
CA GLY A 152 10.00 7.86 4.32
C GLY A 152 10.61 8.47 3.06
N TYR A 153 11.02 7.64 2.10
CA TYR A 153 11.49 8.07 0.78
C TYR A 153 10.33 8.55 -0.12
N VAL A 154 9.30 7.71 -0.28
CA VAL A 154 8.15 7.98 -1.17
C VAL A 154 7.35 9.21 -0.73
N PHE A 155 7.22 9.44 0.59
CA PHE A 155 6.45 10.55 1.14
C PHE A 155 7.31 11.78 1.48
N GLN A 156 8.51 11.91 0.89
CA GLN A 156 9.15 13.22 0.83
C GLN A 156 8.27 14.19 0.02
N PRO A 157 8.27 15.50 0.33
CA PRO A 157 7.44 16.46 -0.40
C PRO A 157 7.64 16.37 -1.91
N GLY A 158 6.57 16.13 -2.67
CA GLY A 158 6.58 16.00 -4.13
C GLY A 158 7.10 14.67 -4.69
N PHE A 159 7.58 13.75 -3.85
CA PHE A 159 8.18 12.49 -4.33
C PHE A 159 7.13 11.50 -4.87
N VAL A 160 5.88 11.55 -4.41
CA VAL A 160 4.83 10.69 -4.97
C VAL A 160 4.60 11.03 -6.45
N ALA A 161 4.41 12.30 -6.76
CA ALA A 161 4.24 12.77 -8.14
C ALA A 161 5.49 12.51 -9.00
N TYR A 162 6.68 12.80 -8.45
CA TYR A 162 7.95 12.54 -9.13
C TYR A 162 8.13 11.06 -9.49
N LEU A 163 7.97 10.16 -8.51
CA LEU A 163 8.13 8.72 -8.73
C LEU A 163 7.07 8.20 -9.71
N TYR A 164 5.84 8.71 -9.64
CA TYR A 164 4.82 8.35 -10.60
C TYR A 164 5.20 8.78 -12.02
N GLY A 165 5.62 10.03 -12.21
CA GLY A 165 6.10 10.52 -13.52
C GLY A 165 7.27 9.71 -14.08
N HIS A 166 8.17 9.22 -13.21
CA HIS A 166 9.31 8.42 -13.60
C HIS A 166 8.95 6.97 -13.99
N TYR A 167 7.91 6.39 -13.40
CA TYR A 167 7.60 4.97 -13.51
C TYR A 167 6.30 4.63 -14.24
N ALA A 168 5.37 5.57 -14.43
CA ALA A 168 4.02 5.28 -14.91
C ALA A 168 4.01 4.57 -16.27
N ASP A 169 4.71 5.13 -17.27
CA ASP A 169 4.74 4.56 -18.62
C ASP A 169 5.35 3.16 -18.62
N ARG A 170 6.47 2.98 -17.90
CA ARG A 170 7.12 1.69 -17.77
C ARG A 170 6.24 0.67 -17.05
N PHE A 171 5.51 1.09 -16.02
CA PHE A 171 4.59 0.20 -15.31
C PHE A 171 3.47 -0.28 -16.24
N ILE A 172 2.91 0.59 -17.09
CA ILE A 172 1.92 0.19 -18.11
C ILE A 172 2.51 -0.83 -19.09
N GLU A 173 3.75 -0.66 -19.52
CA GLU A 173 4.43 -1.64 -20.38
C GLU A 173 4.69 -2.98 -19.67
N GLU A 174 5.04 -2.97 -18.38
CA GLU A 174 5.18 -4.20 -17.59
C GLU A 174 3.81 -4.89 -17.39
N VAL A 175 2.71 -4.14 -17.28
CA VAL A 175 1.34 -4.68 -17.26
C VAL A 175 0.98 -5.32 -18.60
N ARG A 176 1.26 -4.64 -19.72
CA ARG A 176 1.07 -5.15 -21.09
C ARG A 176 1.86 -6.44 -21.30
N ALA A 177 3.13 -6.46 -20.91
CA ALA A 177 3.96 -7.66 -20.97
C ALA A 177 3.39 -8.79 -20.11
N ALA A 178 2.99 -8.51 -18.87
CA ALA A 178 2.40 -9.49 -17.97
C ALA A 178 1.08 -10.07 -18.50
N VAL A 179 0.26 -9.27 -19.18
CA VAL A 179 -0.96 -9.73 -19.87
C VAL A 179 -0.62 -10.65 -21.03
N ASN A 180 0.32 -10.26 -21.88
CA ASN A 180 0.71 -11.04 -23.06
C ASN A 180 1.41 -12.36 -22.70
N GLU A 181 2.13 -12.39 -21.58
CA GLU A 181 2.77 -13.60 -21.03
C GLU A 181 1.79 -14.48 -20.23
N ALA A 182 0.60 -13.98 -19.90
CA ALA A 182 -0.33 -14.71 -19.04
C ALA A 182 -0.99 -15.87 -19.78
N GLU A 183 -0.98 -17.02 -19.12
CA GLU A 183 -1.70 -18.21 -19.56
C GLU A 183 -2.74 -18.64 -18.52
N ARG A 184 -3.81 -19.27 -18.98
CA ARG A 184 -4.89 -19.84 -18.15
C ARG A 184 -5.31 -21.19 -18.68
N GLU A 185 -5.77 -22.05 -17.78
CA GLU A 185 -6.37 -23.35 -18.13
C GLU A 185 -7.85 -23.16 -18.43
N TYR A 186 -8.21 -22.96 -19.70
CA TYR A 186 -9.59 -22.81 -20.13
C TYR A 186 -10.24 -24.16 -20.38
N ARG A 187 -11.56 -24.25 -20.16
CA ARG A 187 -12.35 -25.43 -20.51
C ARG A 187 -12.28 -25.67 -22.02
N SER A 188 -11.97 -26.90 -22.39
CA SER A 188 -11.96 -27.42 -23.75
C SER A 188 -12.83 -28.68 -23.84
N GLY A 189 -13.12 -29.16 -25.05
CA GLY A 189 -13.92 -30.38 -25.25
C GLY A 189 -13.30 -31.66 -24.64
N GLN A 190 -12.02 -31.62 -24.25
CA GLN A 190 -11.29 -32.74 -23.65
C GLN A 190 -10.86 -32.46 -22.19
N GLY A 191 -11.42 -31.44 -21.54
CA GLY A 191 -11.10 -31.06 -20.16
C GLY A 191 -10.63 -29.62 -20.06
N PHE A 192 -9.38 -29.40 -19.67
CA PHE A 192 -8.78 -28.07 -19.58
C PHE A 192 -7.50 -28.02 -20.40
N ALA A 193 -7.28 -26.91 -21.10
CA ALA A 193 -6.07 -26.69 -21.88
C ALA A 193 -5.47 -25.32 -21.52
N LYS A 194 -4.14 -25.30 -21.38
CA LYS A 194 -3.39 -24.07 -21.18
C LYS A 194 -3.44 -23.26 -22.47
N GLN A 195 -3.91 -22.02 -22.38
CA GLN A 195 -3.98 -21.07 -23.49
C GLN A 195 -3.56 -19.69 -22.99
N ALA A 196 -3.11 -18.84 -23.90
CA ALA A 196 -2.92 -17.42 -23.59
C ALA A 196 -4.21 -16.80 -23.03
N LEU A 197 -4.07 -15.81 -22.15
CA LEU A 197 -5.20 -15.02 -21.66
C LEU A 197 -5.92 -14.41 -22.87
N ARG A 198 -7.23 -14.62 -22.95
CA ARG A 198 -8.01 -14.12 -24.09
C ARG A 198 -8.05 -12.58 -24.06
N PRO A 199 -8.02 -11.88 -25.21
CA PRO A 199 -8.06 -10.42 -25.23
C PRO A 199 -9.25 -9.82 -24.47
N ALA A 200 -10.46 -10.35 -24.68
CA ALA A 200 -11.64 -9.90 -23.92
C ALA A 200 -11.52 -10.09 -22.39
N ASP A 201 -10.85 -11.16 -21.95
CA ASP A 201 -10.59 -11.41 -20.53
C ASP A 201 -9.56 -10.41 -19.97
N ALA A 202 -8.55 -10.05 -20.77
CA ALA A 202 -7.59 -9.01 -20.43
C ALA A 202 -8.26 -7.62 -20.32
N ALA A 203 -9.14 -7.25 -21.26
CA ALA A 203 -9.88 -6.00 -21.22
C ALA A 203 -10.74 -5.89 -19.95
N VAL A 204 -11.45 -6.96 -19.58
CA VAL A 204 -12.25 -7.02 -18.33
C VAL A 204 -11.36 -6.88 -17.09
N MET A 205 -10.23 -7.57 -17.05
CA MET A 205 -9.29 -7.47 -15.94
C MET A 205 -8.75 -6.04 -15.77
N LEU A 206 -8.29 -5.44 -16.87
CA LEU A 206 -7.69 -4.10 -16.87
C LEU A 206 -8.72 -3.05 -16.44
N SER A 207 -9.94 -3.12 -16.98
CA SER A 207 -11.06 -2.26 -16.57
C SER A 207 -11.39 -2.43 -15.07
N GLY A 208 -11.37 -3.67 -14.57
CA GLY A 208 -11.57 -3.94 -13.14
C GLY A 208 -10.45 -3.35 -12.27
N ASN A 209 -9.19 -3.43 -12.71
CA ASN A 209 -8.06 -2.81 -12.04
C ASN A 209 -8.13 -1.27 -12.09
N ALA A 210 -8.63 -0.69 -13.19
CA ALA A 210 -8.87 0.74 -13.32
C ALA A 210 -9.94 1.21 -12.32
N VAL A 211 -11.05 0.46 -12.19
CA VAL A 211 -12.07 0.74 -11.16
C VAL A 211 -11.48 0.67 -9.75
N LEU A 212 -10.68 -0.35 -9.44
CA LEU A 212 -10.00 -0.47 -8.15
C LEU A 212 -9.11 0.75 -7.87
N ALA A 213 -8.29 1.16 -8.85
CA ALA A 213 -7.43 2.33 -8.76
C ALA A 213 -8.22 3.63 -8.53
N ARG A 214 -9.33 3.80 -9.27
CA ARG A 214 -10.23 4.96 -9.16
C ARG A 214 -10.94 5.03 -7.81
N ASP A 215 -11.37 3.90 -7.26
CA ASP A 215 -11.96 3.84 -5.93
C ASP A 215 -10.92 4.16 -4.85
N GLY A 216 -9.69 3.64 -4.96
CA GLY A 216 -8.60 4.03 -4.06
C GLY A 216 -8.25 5.51 -4.15
N ALA A 217 -8.25 6.08 -5.35
CA ALA A 217 -8.04 7.50 -5.58
C ALA A 217 -9.04 8.36 -4.80
N LYS A 218 -10.33 8.03 -4.91
CA LYS A 218 -11.40 8.71 -4.16
C LYS A 218 -11.21 8.63 -2.65
N VAL A 219 -10.84 7.44 -2.13
CA VAL A 219 -10.62 7.27 -0.68
C VAL A 219 -9.43 8.12 -0.20
N PHE A 220 -8.32 8.12 -0.92
CA PHE A 220 -7.16 8.95 -0.54
C PHE A 220 -7.45 10.44 -0.62
N ALA A 221 -8.14 10.90 -1.68
CA ALA A 221 -8.59 12.28 -1.80
C ALA A 221 -9.51 12.68 -0.63
N ALA A 222 -10.49 11.83 -0.27
CA ALA A 222 -11.38 12.07 0.85
C ALA A 222 -10.63 12.19 2.19
N VAL A 223 -9.68 11.29 2.45
CA VAL A 223 -8.88 11.33 3.69
C VAL A 223 -7.98 12.56 3.74
N ALA A 224 -7.39 12.97 2.61
CA ALA A 224 -6.54 14.15 2.53
C ALA A 224 -7.34 15.45 2.75
N ALA A 225 -8.54 15.55 2.18
CA ALA A 225 -9.38 16.74 2.25
C ALA A 225 -10.15 16.87 3.58
N ASN A 226 -10.55 15.76 4.19
CA ASN A 226 -11.49 15.77 5.32
C ASN A 226 -10.83 15.33 6.63
N ARG A 227 -10.46 16.31 7.47
CA ARG A 227 -9.85 16.07 8.80
C ARG A 227 -10.75 15.26 9.74
N SER A 228 -12.08 15.29 9.57
CA SER A 228 -12.97 14.49 10.40
C SER A 228 -12.81 12.99 10.14
N ILE A 229 -12.50 12.58 8.91
CA ILE A 229 -12.19 11.18 8.58
C ILE A 229 -10.90 10.77 9.29
N VAL A 230 -9.89 11.63 9.29
CA VAL A 230 -8.61 11.40 9.98
C VAL A 230 -8.83 11.22 11.49
N THR A 231 -9.64 12.09 12.12
CA THR A 231 -10.00 11.95 13.54
C THR A 231 -10.71 10.62 13.81
N ARG A 232 -11.67 10.22 12.98
CA ARG A 232 -12.36 8.93 13.15
C ARG A 232 -11.44 7.73 12.97
N VAL A 233 -10.47 7.81 12.06
CA VAL A 233 -9.43 6.80 11.92
C VAL A 233 -8.60 6.68 13.19
N HIS A 234 -8.23 7.81 13.81
CA HIS A 234 -7.56 7.82 15.09
C HIS A 234 -8.42 7.17 16.20
N ASP A 235 -9.71 7.51 16.29
CA ASP A 235 -10.63 6.92 17.26
C ASP A 235 -10.78 5.40 17.07
N ALA A 236 -10.86 4.94 15.81
CA ALA A 236 -10.88 3.52 15.48
C ALA A 236 -9.59 2.80 15.92
N GLN A 237 -8.43 3.45 15.84
CA GLN A 237 -7.16 2.92 16.33
C GLN A 237 -7.12 2.87 17.87
N VAL A 238 -7.64 3.89 18.56
CA VAL A 238 -7.81 3.88 20.02
C VAL A 238 -8.72 2.71 20.44
N ALA A 239 -9.86 2.53 19.77
CA ALA A 239 -10.78 1.42 20.06
C ALA A 239 -10.15 0.05 19.80
N ALA A 240 -9.31 -0.08 18.76
CA ALA A 240 -8.56 -1.31 18.50
C ALA A 240 -7.56 -1.63 19.62
N ARG A 241 -6.83 -0.63 20.15
CA ARG A 241 -5.95 -0.80 21.33
C ARG A 241 -6.73 -1.20 22.57
N ALA A 242 -7.91 -0.61 22.79
CA ALA A 242 -8.75 -0.93 23.94
C ALA A 242 -9.19 -2.41 23.95
N VAL A 243 -9.40 -3.04 22.78
CA VAL A 243 -9.65 -4.48 22.69
C VAL A 243 -8.45 -5.30 23.18
N ALA A 244 -7.24 -4.94 22.75
CA ALA A 244 -6.02 -5.62 23.21
C ALA A 244 -5.85 -5.49 24.73
N GLY A 245 -6.01 -4.27 25.26
CA GLY A 245 -5.97 -4.01 26.71
C GLY A 245 -7.05 -4.77 27.49
N ALA A 246 -8.26 -4.91 26.94
CA ALA A 246 -9.33 -5.70 27.56
C ALA A 246 -8.98 -7.20 27.63
N TYR A 247 -8.37 -7.76 26.57
CA TYR A 247 -7.87 -9.14 26.59
C TYR A 247 -6.73 -9.34 27.61
N GLU A 248 -5.78 -8.41 27.65
CA GLU A 248 -4.68 -8.44 28.63
C GLU A 248 -5.21 -8.38 30.07
N SER A 249 -6.15 -7.48 30.34
CA SER A 249 -6.86 -7.35 31.62
C SER A 249 -7.60 -8.65 32.00
N MET A 250 -8.34 -9.24 31.06
CA MET A 250 -9.04 -10.51 31.25
C MET A 250 -8.08 -11.65 31.60
N TRP A 251 -6.93 -11.75 30.90
CA TRP A 251 -5.93 -12.78 31.17
C TRP A 251 -5.24 -12.58 32.52
N ALA A 252 -4.95 -11.34 32.91
CA ALA A 252 -4.41 -11.02 34.23
C ALA A 252 -5.38 -11.41 35.34
N ARG A 253 -6.66 -10.99 35.25
CA ARG A 253 -7.68 -11.31 36.25
C ARG A 253 -7.97 -12.81 36.36
N THR A 254 -7.98 -13.53 35.23
CA THR A 254 -8.14 -14.99 35.22
C THR A 254 -6.96 -15.69 35.89
N ARG A 255 -5.73 -15.17 35.72
CA ARG A 255 -4.53 -15.71 36.37
C ARG A 255 -4.55 -15.49 37.89
N ASP A 256 -5.00 -14.31 38.31
CA ASP A 256 -4.94 -13.88 39.71
C ASP A 256 -6.21 -14.30 40.51
N GLY A 257 -7.19 -14.95 39.87
CA GLY A 257 -8.47 -15.34 40.48
C GLY A 257 -9.33 -14.15 40.91
N ALA A 258 -9.08 -12.96 40.35
CA ALA A 258 -9.53 -11.68 40.88
C ALA A 258 -10.92 -11.23 40.39
N ALA A 259 -11.51 -11.89 39.39
CA ALA A 259 -12.84 -11.54 38.87
C ALA A 259 -13.61 -12.76 38.36
N PRO A 260 -14.97 -12.73 38.39
CA PRO A 260 -15.79 -13.74 37.71
C PRO A 260 -15.54 -13.70 36.19
N PRO A 261 -15.43 -14.86 35.52
CA PRO A 261 -15.21 -14.90 34.06
C PRO A 261 -16.20 -14.06 33.24
N SER A 262 -17.45 -13.98 33.69
CA SER A 262 -18.54 -13.25 33.01
C SER A 262 -18.33 -11.73 32.93
N GLU A 263 -17.68 -11.11 33.93
CA GLU A 263 -17.46 -9.66 33.92
C GLU A 263 -16.31 -9.27 32.98
N ALA A 264 -15.25 -10.07 32.96
CA ALA A 264 -14.12 -9.86 32.07
C ALA A 264 -14.50 -10.14 30.61
N GLU A 265 -15.32 -11.17 30.35
CA GLU A 265 -15.89 -11.43 29.03
C GLU A 265 -16.79 -10.27 28.55
N ALA A 266 -17.59 -9.68 29.44
CA ALA A 266 -18.43 -8.52 29.11
C ALA A 266 -17.61 -7.26 28.78
N GLU A 267 -16.45 -7.07 29.41
CA GLU A 267 -15.51 -5.99 29.10
C GLU A 267 -14.90 -6.16 27.69
N VAL A 268 -14.41 -7.36 27.37
CA VAL A 268 -13.90 -7.68 26.03
C VAL A 268 -14.97 -7.50 24.96
N ARG A 269 -16.19 -7.99 25.21
CA ARG A 269 -17.32 -7.83 24.29
C ARG A 269 -17.62 -6.36 23.99
N ARG A 270 -17.72 -5.52 25.03
CA ARG A 270 -17.94 -4.07 24.87
C ARG A 270 -16.83 -3.41 24.07
N ALA A 271 -15.57 -3.79 24.30
CA ALA A 271 -14.44 -3.27 23.53
C ALA A 271 -14.53 -3.66 22.05
N ILE A 272 -14.92 -4.90 21.74
CA ILE A 272 -15.12 -5.37 20.36
C ILE A 272 -16.25 -4.60 19.67
N GLU A 273 -17.40 -4.45 20.35
CA GLU A 273 -18.54 -3.68 19.84
C GLU A 273 -18.16 -2.22 19.56
N ALA A 274 -17.41 -1.57 20.47
CA ALA A 274 -16.90 -0.22 20.28
C ALA A 274 -15.92 -0.12 19.08
N ARG A 275 -15.02 -1.10 18.91
CA ARG A 275 -14.10 -1.16 17.76
C ARG A 275 -14.87 -1.27 16.45
N GLU A 276 -15.87 -2.15 16.35
CA GLU A 276 -16.67 -2.29 15.13
C GLU A 276 -17.50 -1.04 14.85
N ALA A 277 -18.08 -0.41 15.88
CA ALA A 277 -18.79 0.86 15.73
C ALA A 277 -17.88 1.97 15.19
N ALA A 278 -16.64 2.09 15.72
CA ALA A 278 -15.65 3.05 15.25
C ALA A 278 -15.18 2.77 13.82
N ARG A 279 -14.93 1.49 13.48
CA ARG A 279 -14.61 1.06 12.11
C ARG A 279 -15.71 1.46 11.13
N MET A 280 -16.97 1.18 11.47
CA MET A 280 -18.11 1.53 10.61
C MET A 280 -18.34 3.04 10.53
N ALA A 281 -17.99 3.80 11.57
CA ALA A 281 -18.04 5.26 11.51
C ALA A 281 -17.04 5.83 10.49
N VAL A 282 -15.84 5.26 10.37
CA VAL A 282 -14.87 5.63 9.33
C VAL A 282 -15.43 5.33 7.95
N VAL A 283 -15.91 4.10 7.72
CA VAL A 283 -16.45 3.68 6.41
C VAL A 283 -17.62 4.57 5.98
N ARG A 284 -18.56 4.85 6.89
CA ARG A 284 -19.67 5.76 6.60
C ARG A 284 -19.20 7.16 6.24
N ALA A 285 -18.24 7.71 6.97
CA ALA A 285 -17.71 9.04 6.68
C ALA A 285 -17.02 9.09 5.31
N VAL A 286 -16.24 8.07 4.95
CA VAL A 286 -15.62 7.97 3.63
C VAL A 286 -16.67 7.85 2.53
N ARG A 287 -17.64 6.93 2.65
CA ARG A 287 -18.69 6.76 1.64
C ARG A 287 -19.60 7.98 1.50
N GLN A 288 -19.81 8.75 2.57
CA GLN A 288 -20.52 10.04 2.50
C GLN A 288 -19.77 11.06 1.65
N GLU A 289 -18.43 11.09 1.74
CA GLU A 289 -17.58 11.99 0.95
C GLU A 289 -17.42 11.51 -0.50
N THR A 290 -17.19 10.21 -0.70
CA THR A 290 -16.84 9.64 -2.02
C THR A 290 -18.04 9.23 -2.86
N GLY A 291 -19.22 9.10 -2.26
CA GLY A 291 -20.36 8.43 -2.86
C GLY A 291 -20.11 6.93 -3.05
N HIS A 292 -20.62 6.38 -4.15
CA HIS A 292 -20.51 4.96 -4.45
C HIS A 292 -19.05 4.54 -4.76
N LEU A 293 -18.63 3.44 -4.14
CA LEU A 293 -17.37 2.73 -4.38
C LEU A 293 -17.70 1.24 -4.60
N SER A 294 -17.03 0.62 -5.56
CA SER A 294 -17.17 -0.80 -5.90
C SER A 294 -16.45 -1.71 -4.90
N ILE A 295 -15.42 -1.18 -4.22
CA ILE A 295 -14.71 -1.88 -3.14
C ILE A 295 -15.58 -2.04 -1.88
N ASP A 296 -15.35 -3.13 -1.15
CA ASP A 296 -16.08 -3.45 0.08
C ASP A 296 -15.68 -2.57 1.28
N ASP A 297 -16.48 -2.61 2.35
CA ASP A 297 -16.27 -1.82 3.56
C ASP A 297 -14.97 -2.16 4.32
N GLY A 298 -14.49 -3.40 4.19
CA GLY A 298 -13.17 -3.82 4.70
C GLY A 298 -12.06 -3.05 4.01
N GLU A 299 -12.11 -3.01 2.69
CA GLU A 299 -11.12 -2.35 1.86
C GLU A 299 -11.15 -0.81 2.00
N VAL A 300 -12.35 -0.22 2.06
CA VAL A 300 -12.53 1.21 2.37
C VAL A 300 -11.88 1.56 3.70
N PHE A 301 -12.16 0.77 4.75
CA PHE A 301 -11.54 0.99 6.06
C PHE A 301 -10.03 0.81 6.01
N PHE A 302 -9.53 -0.21 5.31
CA PHE A 302 -8.10 -0.48 5.18
C PHE A 302 -7.36 0.73 4.58
N LEU A 303 -7.84 1.24 3.44
CA LEU A 303 -7.27 2.42 2.77
C LEU A 303 -7.34 3.66 3.65
N ALA A 304 -8.50 3.93 4.24
CA ALA A 304 -8.69 5.09 5.11
C ALA A 304 -7.77 5.05 6.34
N ALA A 305 -7.67 3.88 6.98
CA ALA A 305 -6.78 3.69 8.12
C ALA A 305 -5.30 3.82 7.72
N TRP A 306 -4.93 3.31 6.53
CA TRP A 306 -3.57 3.42 6.00
C TRP A 306 -3.20 4.87 5.70
N ALA A 307 -4.09 5.63 5.07
CA ALA A 307 -3.89 7.03 4.72
C ALA A 307 -3.93 7.95 5.95
N GLY A 308 -4.88 7.74 6.87
CA GLY A 308 -5.03 8.58 8.05
C GLY A 308 -3.80 8.60 8.97
N ARG A 309 -3.04 7.51 9.04
CA ARG A 309 -1.74 7.48 9.76
C ARG A 309 -0.72 8.45 9.16
N ARG A 310 -0.71 8.61 7.83
CA ARG A 310 0.24 9.48 7.12
C ARG A 310 -0.26 10.91 7.07
N ALA A 311 -1.57 11.12 6.99
CA ALA A 311 -2.19 12.44 7.06
C ALA A 311 -1.94 13.17 8.40
N THR A 312 -1.56 12.44 9.46
CA THR A 312 -1.16 12.99 10.76
C THR A 312 0.35 13.12 10.94
N THR A 313 1.16 12.55 10.04
CA THR A 313 2.62 12.63 10.09
C THR A 313 3.09 13.91 9.37
N PRO A 314 3.89 14.77 10.02
CA PRO A 314 4.43 15.98 9.39
C PRO A 314 5.11 15.68 8.05
N GLY A 315 4.81 16.46 7.02
CA GLY A 315 5.36 16.31 5.68
C GLY A 315 4.72 15.22 4.81
N GLN A 316 3.98 14.24 5.37
CA GLN A 316 3.40 13.14 4.59
C GLN A 316 1.95 13.38 4.15
N ALA A 317 1.26 14.36 4.75
CA ALA A 317 -0.15 14.64 4.44
C ALA A 317 -0.37 15.05 2.98
N GLN A 318 0.54 15.85 2.41
CA GLN A 318 0.49 16.23 0.99
C GLN A 318 0.60 15.00 0.09
N GLY A 319 1.52 14.08 0.40
CA GLY A 319 1.68 12.84 -0.37
C GLY A 319 0.43 11.95 -0.37
N VAL A 320 -0.42 12.03 0.66
CA VAL A 320 -1.72 11.32 0.66
C VAL A 320 -2.68 11.91 -0.38
N GLY A 321 -2.69 13.23 -0.55
CA GLY A 321 -3.46 13.88 -1.62
C GLY A 321 -2.92 13.52 -3.00
N GLU A 322 -1.59 13.60 -3.18
CA GLU A 322 -0.91 13.23 -4.43
C GLU A 322 -1.19 11.76 -4.82
N LEU A 323 -1.31 10.85 -3.85
CA LEU A 323 -1.72 9.46 -4.11
C LEU A 323 -3.11 9.35 -4.77
N GLY A 324 -4.04 10.24 -4.40
CA GLY A 324 -5.34 10.31 -5.04
C GLY A 324 -5.23 10.65 -6.53
N GLU A 325 -4.43 11.67 -6.85
CA GLU A 325 -4.23 12.14 -8.22
C GLU A 325 -3.53 11.09 -9.10
N VAL A 326 -2.43 10.51 -8.62
CA VAL A 326 -1.67 9.51 -9.39
C VAL A 326 -2.45 8.21 -9.60
N LEU A 327 -3.28 7.78 -8.63
CA LEU A 327 -4.15 6.62 -8.82
C LEU A 327 -5.29 6.90 -9.80
N SER A 328 -5.82 8.13 -9.83
CA SER A 328 -6.81 8.52 -10.83
C SER A 328 -6.19 8.46 -12.23
N ASN A 329 -4.99 9.01 -12.41
CA ASN A 329 -4.29 8.95 -13.70
C ASN A 329 -3.94 7.51 -14.09
N LEU A 330 -3.55 6.66 -13.13
CA LEU A 330 -3.31 5.25 -13.38
C LEU A 330 -4.57 4.52 -13.84
N ALA A 331 -5.72 4.83 -13.24
CA ALA A 331 -7.00 4.27 -13.67
C ALA A 331 -7.29 4.60 -15.13
N ASP A 332 -7.09 5.85 -15.54
CA ASP A 332 -7.34 6.28 -16.92
C ASP A 332 -6.37 5.60 -17.90
N ARG A 333 -5.10 5.43 -17.52
CA ARG A 333 -4.12 4.68 -18.33
C ARG A 333 -4.47 3.20 -18.47
N LEU A 334 -5.01 2.59 -17.41
CA LEU A 334 -5.47 1.20 -17.45
C LEU A 334 -6.72 1.04 -18.32
N ASP A 335 -7.64 2.00 -18.31
CA ASP A 335 -8.80 2.01 -19.21
C ASP A 335 -8.38 2.18 -20.68
N VAL A 336 -7.40 3.03 -20.96
CA VAL A 336 -6.81 3.16 -22.31
C VAL A 336 -6.18 1.83 -22.74
N LEU A 337 -5.36 1.21 -21.88
CA LEU A 337 -4.75 -0.09 -22.18
C LEU A 337 -5.82 -1.18 -22.37
N ALA A 338 -6.91 -1.15 -21.60
CA ALA A 338 -8.01 -2.10 -21.73
C ALA A 338 -8.68 -2.03 -23.10
N ALA A 339 -8.79 -0.84 -23.69
CA ALA A 339 -9.38 -0.63 -25.02
C ALA A 339 -8.53 -1.17 -26.17
N GLU A 340 -7.27 -1.55 -25.92
CA GLU A 340 -6.38 -2.16 -26.90
C GLU A 340 -6.58 -3.69 -27.06
N TYR A 341 -7.39 -4.31 -26.19
CA TYR A 341 -7.65 -5.76 -26.13
C TYR A 341 -9.11 -6.12 -26.50
#